data_AF-A0A3D2B2S7-F1
#
_entry.id   AF-A0A3D2B2S7-F1
#
_cell.length_a   1.000
_cell.length_b   1.000
_cell.length_c   1.000
_cell.angle_alpha   90.00
_cell.angle_beta   90.00
_cell.angle_gamma   90.00
#
_symmetry.space_group_name_H-M   'P 1'
#
loop_
_entity.id
_entity.type
_entity.pdbx_description
1 polymer ?
#
loop_
_entity_poly.entity_id
_entity_poly.type
_entity_poly.pdbx_seq_one_letter_code
_entity_poly.pdbx_strand_id
1 'polypeptide(L)' 'QMLERDAQAAQAAVRLALAQPAISSQLVDNLNASIHVRTLLTDLFLVDEILKQRLAKSDRSSAS' A
#
# COMPACT_ATOMS: atom_id res chain seq x y z
N GLN A 1 14.24 6.13 0.14
CA GLN A 1 14.39 6.57 -1.26
C GLN A 1 13.50 5.78 -2.23
N MET A 2 13.46 4.44 -2.21
CA MET A 2 12.57 3.64 -3.10
C MET A 2 11.09 3.70 -2.68
N LEU A 3 10.77 3.36 -1.42
CA LEU A 3 9.40 3.44 -0.87
C LEU A 3 8.73 4.81 -1.10
N GLU A 4 9.47 5.89 -0.89
CA GLU A 4 8.97 7.25 -1.09
C GLU A 4 8.64 7.53 -2.56
N ARG A 5 9.44 7.02 -3.49
CA ARG A 5 9.16 7.14 -4.93
C ARG A 5 7.95 6.32 -5.34
N ASP A 6 7.83 5.09 -4.83
CA ASP A 6 6.67 4.24 -5.09
C ASP A 6 5.40 4.84 -4.48
N ALA A 7 5.50 5.45 -3.31
CA ALA A 7 4.42 6.22 -2.69
C ALA A 7 3.98 7.41 -3.54
N GLN A 8 4.92 8.22 -4.04
CA GLN A 8 4.62 9.36 -4.90
C GLN A 8 3.97 8.91 -6.23
N ALA A 9 4.50 7.87 -6.85
CA ALA A 9 3.98 7.34 -8.11
C ALA A 9 2.57 6.73 -7.94
N ALA A 10 2.35 5.95 -6.88
CA ALA A 10 1.02 5.41 -6.56
C ALA A 10 0.01 6.52 -6.25
N GLN A 11 0.42 7.54 -5.49
CA GLN A 11 -0.43 8.69 -5.19
C GLN A 11 -0.83 9.44 -6.47
N ALA A 12 0.10 9.67 -7.39
CA ALA A 12 -0.19 10.31 -8.67
C ALA A 12 -1.18 9.48 -9.49
N ALA A 13 -1.01 8.15 -9.55
CA ALA A 13 -1.92 7.24 -10.25
C ALA A 13 -3.34 7.27 -9.66
N VAL A 14 -3.47 7.27 -8.33
CA VAL A 14 -4.77 7.37 -7.65
C VAL A 14 -5.42 8.72 -7.92
N ARG A 15 -4.66 9.82 -7.82
CA ARG A 15 -5.18 11.16 -8.13
C ARG A 15 -5.65 11.29 -9.58
N LEU A 16 -4.93 10.67 -10.52
CA LEU A 16 -5.34 10.64 -11.92
C LEU A 16 -6.68 9.92 -12.10
N ALA A 17 -6.89 8.80 -11.42
CA ALA A 17 -8.16 8.09 -11.48
C ALA A 17 -9.32 8.86 -10.83
N LEU A 18 -9.07 9.52 -9.69
CA LEU A 18 -10.06 10.37 -9.03
C LEU A 18 -10.43 11.61 -9.85
N ALA A 19 -9.57 12.05 -10.77
CA ALA A 19 -9.86 13.15 -11.67
C ALA A 19 -10.71 12.74 -12.89
N GLN A 20 -10.94 11.44 -13.12
CA GLN A 20 -11.78 11.00 -14.22
C GLN A 20 -13.27 11.17 -13.88
N PRO A 21 -14.13 11.58 -14.85
CA PRO A 21 -15.57 11.73 -14.64
C PRO A 21 -16.28 10.43 -14.23
N ALA A 22 -15.71 9.27 -14.59
CA ALA A 22 -16.16 7.95 -14.19
C ALA A 22 -14.95 7.01 -14.08
N ILE A 23 -14.97 6.11 -13.10
CA ILE A 23 -13.95 5.07 -12.93
C ILE A 23 -14.37 3.84 -13.74
N SER A 24 -13.73 3.62 -14.89
CA SER A 24 -13.99 2.45 -15.72
C SER A 24 -13.23 1.23 -15.21
N SER A 25 -13.71 0.02 -15.54
CA SER A 25 -12.98 -1.23 -15.24
C SER A 25 -11.57 -1.20 -15.85
N GLN A 26 -11.43 -0.72 -17.08
CA GLN A 26 -10.13 -0.62 -17.75
C GLN A 26 -9.14 0.27 -16.99
N LEU A 27 -9.61 1.35 -16.39
CA LEU A 27 -8.77 2.23 -15.57
C LEU A 27 -8.32 1.52 -14.29
N VAL A 28 -9.23 0.78 -13.65
CA VAL A 28 -8.92 -0.05 -12.48
C VAL A 28 -7.90 -1.14 -12.84
N ASP A 29 -8.07 -1.80 -13.97
CA ASP A 29 -7.15 -2.84 -14.45
C ASP A 29 -5.76 -2.27 -14.71
N ASN A 30 -5.67 -1.07 -15.32
CA ASN A 30 -4.40 -0.38 -15.54
C ASN A 30 -3.72 0.03 -14.21
N LEU A 31 -4.50 0.49 -13.24
CA LEU A 31 -4.00 0.81 -11.90
C LEU A 31 -3.49 -0.44 -11.17
N ASN A 32 -4.22 -1.56 -11.26
CA ASN A 32 -3.84 -2.83 -10.66
C ASN A 32 -2.60 -3.46 -11.34
N ALA A 33 -2.40 -3.20 -12.64
CA ALA A 33 -1.20 -3.62 -13.36
C ALA A 33 0.05 -2.80 -12.98
N SER A 34 -0.13 -1.57 -12.48
CA SER A 34 0.97 -0.67 -12.10
C SER A 34 1.90 -1.30 -11.06
N ILE A 35 3.19 -1.37 -11.39
CA ILE A 35 4.20 -1.94 -10.50
C ILE A 35 4.36 -1.11 -9.22
N HIS A 36 4.34 0.23 -9.31
CA HIS A 36 4.51 1.12 -8.16
C HIS A 36 3.41 0.97 -7.11
N VAL A 37 2.16 0.79 -7.55
CA VAL A 37 1.03 0.57 -6.63
C VAL A 37 1.18 -0.76 -5.91
N ARG A 38 1.53 -1.83 -6.65
CA ARG A 38 1.73 -3.15 -6.06
C ARG A 38 2.91 -3.17 -5.09
N THR A 39 4.06 -2.60 -5.46
CA THR A 39 5.24 -2.52 -4.59
C THR A 39 4.94 -1.77 -3.30
N LEU A 40 4.26 -0.61 -3.38
CA LEU A 40 3.87 0.15 -2.20
C LEU A 40 2.92 -0.63 -1.29
N LEU A 41 1.90 -1.29 -1.85
CA LEU A 41 0.96 -2.08 -1.05
C LEU A 41 1.64 -3.29 -0.38
N THR A 42 2.60 -3.92 -1.06
CA THR A 42 3.42 -4.99 -0.47
C THR A 42 4.26 -4.47 0.69
N ASP A 43 4.92 -3.33 0.53
CA ASP A 43 5.72 -2.73 1.60
C ASP A 43 4.86 -2.37 2.83
N LEU A 44 3.67 -1.79 2.61
CA LEU A 44 2.73 -1.49 3.69
C LEU A 44 2.22 -2.74 4.40
N PHE A 45 1.91 -3.80 3.65
CA PHE A 45 1.51 -5.09 4.22
C PHE A 45 2.60 -5.68 5.11
N LEU A 46 3.86 -5.67 4.66
CA LEU A 46 4.99 -6.17 5.45
C LEU A 46 5.19 -5.36 6.74
N VAL A 47 5.09 -4.03 6.66
CA VAL A 47 5.19 -3.17 7.85
C VAL A 47 4.07 -3.46 8.84
N ASP A 48 2.82 -3.58 8.37
CA ASP A 48 1.66 -3.92 9.20
C ASP A 48 1.85 -5.28 9.90
N GLU A 49 2.29 -6.30 9.17
CA GLU A 49 2.51 -7.64 9.73
C GLU A 49 3.64 -7.64 10.78
N ILE A 50 4.73 -6.92 10.53
CA ILE A 50 5.81 -6.74 11.52
C ILE A 50 5.29 -6.05 12.79
N LEU A 51 4.46 -5.01 12.65
CA LEU A 51 3.89 -4.30 13.80
C LEU A 51 2.97 -5.19 14.61
N LYS A 52 2.06 -5.93 13.95
CA LYS A 52 1.18 -6.91 14.62
C LYS A 52 1.97 -7.94 15.40
N GLN A 53 3.04 -8.50 14.82
CA GLN A 53 3.89 -9.46 15.52
C GLN A 53 4.59 -8.86 16.75
N ARG A 54 5.04 -7.59 16.67
CA ARG A 54 5.66 -6.90 17.81
C ARG A 54 4.68 -6.62 18.95
N LEU A 55 3.47 -6.18 18.62
CA LEU A 55 2.40 -5.96 19.60
C LEU A 55 2.03 -7.28 20.28
N ALA A 56 1.80 -8.33 19.50
CA ALA A 56 1.45 -9.65 20.03
C ALA A 56 2.57 -10.33 20.85
N LYS A 57 3.85 -9.91 20.68
CA LYS A 57 4.96 -10.32 21.54
C LYS A 57 4.98 -9.55 22.86
N SER A 58 4.67 -8.25 22.81
CA SER A 58 4.64 -7.38 24.00
C SER A 58 3.58 -7.84 24.99
N ASP A 59 2.36 -8.15 24.50
CA ASP A 59 1.26 -8.66 25.34
C ASP A 59 1.59 -9.97 26.06
N ARG A 60 2.36 -10.85 25.40
CA ARG A 60 2.81 -12.12 25.99
C ARG A 60 3.90 -11.93 27.05
N SER A 61 4.76 -10.93 26.88
CA SER A 61 5.81 -10.62 27.85
C SER A 61 5.28 -9.94 29.12
N SER A 62 4.11 -9.29 29.07
CA SER A 62 3.44 -8.72 30.25
C SER A 62 2.56 -9.73 31.01
N ALA A 63 2.32 -10.91 30.44
CA ALA A 63 1.49 -11.96 31.02
C ALA A 63 2.31 -13.08 31.69
N SER A 64 3.64 -12.98 31.71
CA SER A 64 4.59 -13.87 32.40
C SER A 64 5.35 -13.11 33.47
#